data_AF-A0A940FBY5-F1
#
_entry.id   AF-A0A940FBY5-F1
#
_cell.length_a   1.000
_cell.length_b   1.000
_cell.length_c   1.000
_cell.angle_alpha   90.00
_cell.angle_beta   90.00
_cell.angle_gamma   90.00
#
_symmetry.space_group_name_H-M   'P 1'
#
loop_
_entity.id
_entity.type
_entity.pdbx_description
1 polymer ?
#
loop_
_entity_poly.entity_id
_entity_poly.type
_entity_poly.pdbx_seq_one_letter_code
_entity_poly.pdbx_strand_id
1 'polypeptide(L)'
;MLDIRMPIGLMFLILGGLLAVYGLTTEPSLYRISLGYNLNLLWGGAMALFGLGMLGWMRLRPQADHAESREQSQAIPVEALATLHL
;
A
#
# COMPACT_ATOMS: atom_id res chain seq x y z
N MET A 1 -3.95 -4.73 13.48
CA MET A 1 -3.84 -5.58 12.28
C MET A 1 -2.68 -5.04 11.44
N LEU A 2 -1.80 -5.90 10.91
CA LEU A 2 -0.67 -5.45 10.09
C LEU A 2 -1.20 -4.85 8.78
N ASP A 3 -1.00 -3.56 8.55
CA ASP A 3 -1.33 -2.91 7.27
C ASP A 3 -0.33 -3.34 6.19
N ILE A 4 -0.53 -4.55 5.67
CA ILE A 4 0.25 -5.19 4.60
C ILE A 4 0.31 -4.31 3.33
N ARG A 5 -0.61 -3.35 3.22
CA ARG A 5 -0.70 -2.42 2.08
C ARG A 5 0.54 -1.55 1.94
N MET A 6 1.11 -1.08 3.06
CA MET A 6 2.28 -0.20 3.05
C MET A 6 3.55 -0.88 2.54
N PRO A 7 3.96 -2.07 3.05
CA PRO A 7 5.14 -2.76 2.53
C PRO A 7 4.97 -3.21 1.07
N ILE A 8 3.77 -3.64 0.66
CA ILE A 8 3.51 -4.03 -0.74
C ILE A 8 3.67 -2.83 -1.68
N GLY A 9 3.08 -1.68 -1.36
CA GLY A 9 3.20 -0.47 -2.19
C GLY A 9 4.64 0.00 -2.33
N LEU A 10 5.41 -0.07 -1.23
CA LEU A 10 6.83 0.29 -1.22
C LEU A 10 7.66 -0.66 -2.09
N MET A 11 7.42 -1.96 -2.02
CA MET A 11 8.12 -2.96 -2.86
C MET A 11 7.87 -2.72 -4.34
N PHE A 12 6.61 -2.47 -4.75
CA PHE A 12 6.28 -2.14 -6.14
C PHE A 12 6.96 -0.85 -6.61
N LEU A 13 7.02 0.16 -5.76
CA LEU A 13 7.67 1.42 -6.08
C LEU A 13 9.18 1.27 -6.27
N ILE A 14 9.84 0.53 -5.36
CA ILE A 14 11.28 0.27 -5.42
C ILE A 14 11.63 -0.57 -6.65
N LEU A 15 10.97 -1.72 -6.83
CA LEU A 15 11.21 -2.62 -7.96
C LEU A 15 10.87 -1.96 -9.30
N GLY A 16 9.71 -1.30 -9.38
CA GLY A 16 9.29 -0.57 -10.57
C GLY A 16 10.24 0.56 -10.92
N GLY A 17 10.67 1.34 -9.92
CA GLY A 17 11.66 2.40 -10.09
C GLY A 17 13.01 1.87 -10.57
N LEU A 18 13.50 0.77 -9.98
CA LEU A 18 14.76 0.15 -10.39
C LEU A 18 14.69 -0.35 -11.83
N LEU A 19 13.57 -0.97 -12.22
CA LEU A 19 13.37 -1.47 -13.58
C LEU A 19 13.19 -0.34 -14.60
N ALA A 20 12.54 0.76 -14.22
CA ALA A 20 12.41 1.95 -15.04
C ALA A 20 13.76 2.63 -15.27
N VAL A 21 14.58 2.78 -14.22
CA VAL A 21 15.96 3.31 -14.33
C VAL A 21 16.79 2.39 -15.23
N TYR A 22 16.74 1.08 -15.00
CA TYR A 22 17.42 0.11 -15.85
C TYR A 22 16.98 0.22 -17.31
N GLY A 23 15.68 0.37 -17.55
CA GLY A 23 15.13 0.63 -18.88
C GLY A 23 15.71 1.90 -19.50
N LEU A 24 15.83 3.00 -18.76
CA LEU A 24 16.40 4.26 -19.26
C LEU A 24 17.90 4.19 -19.52
N THR A 25 18.65 3.42 -18.74
CA THR A 25 20.11 3.33 -18.86
C THR A 25 20.58 2.27 -19.86
N THR A 26 19.69 1.39 -20.32
CA THR A 26 20.04 0.28 -21.21
C THR A 26 20.03 0.72 -22.68
N GLU A 27 21.06 0.31 -23.42
CA GLU A 27 21.18 0.64 -24.84
C GLU A 27 20.05 0.04 -25.70
N PRO A 28 19.54 0.78 -26.71
CA PRO A 28 18.50 0.27 -27.61
C PRO A 28 18.87 -0.99 -28.38
N SER A 29 20.17 -1.22 -28.58
CA SER A 29 20.75 -2.36 -29.31
C SER A 29 20.39 -3.71 -28.68
N LEU A 30 20.06 -3.73 -27.39
CA LEU A 30 19.64 -4.92 -26.63
C LEU A 30 18.15 -5.26 -26.80
N TYR A 31 17.29 -4.34 -27.28
CA TYR A 31 15.85 -4.59 -27.45
C TYR A 31 15.47 -5.37 -28.71
N ARG A 32 16.44 -5.83 -29.50
CA ARG A 32 16.19 -6.63 -30.71
C ARG A 32 15.46 -7.95 -30.42
N ILE A 33 15.52 -8.45 -29.18
CA ILE A 33 14.77 -9.64 -28.73
C ILE A 33 13.33 -9.27 -28.30
N SER A 34 13.07 -8.00 -27.99
CA SER A 34 11.85 -7.52 -27.32
C SER A 34 10.87 -6.77 -28.26
N LEU A 35 10.84 -7.11 -29.55
CA LEU A 35 10.00 -6.42 -30.54
C LEU A 35 10.35 -4.93 -30.70
N GLY A 36 11.60 -4.53 -30.41
CA GLY A 36 12.07 -3.15 -30.51
C GLY A 36 11.56 -2.20 -29.42
N TYR A 37 10.78 -2.69 -28.45
CA TYR A 37 10.26 -1.89 -27.34
C TYR A 37 11.03 -2.13 -26.04
N ASN A 38 11.17 -1.07 -25.26
CA ASN A 38 11.78 -1.12 -23.93
C ASN A 38 10.78 -1.65 -22.89
N LEU A 39 10.63 -2.98 -22.85
CA LEU A 39 9.74 -3.65 -21.90
C LEU A 39 10.10 -3.33 -20.44
N ASN A 40 11.38 -3.14 -20.12
CA ASN A 40 11.81 -2.78 -18.77
C ASN A 40 11.25 -1.42 -18.36
N LEU A 41 11.31 -0.44 -19.25
CA LEU A 41 10.75 0.89 -18.99
C LEU A 41 9.22 0.86 -18.90
N LEU A 42 8.56 0.10 -19.79
CA LEU A 42 7.10 -0.01 -19.81
C LEU A 42 6.57 -0.68 -18.51
N TRP A 43 7.09 -1.85 -18.17
CA TRP A 43 6.68 -2.59 -16.98
C TRP A 43 7.17 -1.93 -15.70
N GLY A 44 8.38 -1.37 -15.68
CA GLY A 44 8.90 -0.59 -14.56
C GLY A 44 8.04 0.63 -14.27
N GLY A 45 7.65 1.38 -15.32
CA GLY A 45 6.72 2.49 -15.23
C GLY A 45 5.35 2.07 -14.71
N ALA A 46 4.76 1.00 -15.24
CA ALA A 46 3.47 0.49 -14.79
C ALA A 46 3.49 0.10 -13.30
N MET A 47 4.53 -0.61 -12.85
CA MET A 47 4.72 -1.00 -11.45
C MET A 47 4.93 0.21 -10.53
N ALA A 48 5.71 1.20 -10.96
CA ALA A 48 5.94 2.41 -10.18
C ALA A 48 4.66 3.25 -10.02
N LEU A 49 3.88 3.43 -11.10
CA LEU A 49 2.57 4.08 -11.07
C LEU A 49 1.59 3.37 -10.13
N PHE A 50 1.56 2.04 -10.19
CA PHE A 50 0.72 1.23 -9.29
C PHE A 50 1.13 1.40 -7.83
N GLY A 51 2.43 1.31 -7.51
CA GLY A 51 2.95 1.53 -6.16
C GLY A 51 2.64 2.93 -5.61
N LEU A 52 2.80 3.98 -6.44
CA LEU A 52 2.42 5.34 -6.08
C LEU A 52 0.92 5.50 -5.83
N GLY A 53 0.08 4.90 -6.67
CA GLY A 53 -1.37 4.92 -6.49
C GLY A 53 -1.80 4.25 -5.19
N MET A 54 -1.17 3.12 -4.86
CA MET A 54 -1.43 2.38 -3.62
C MET A 54 -1.03 3.19 -2.37
N LEU A 55 0.14 3.83 -2.39
CA LEU A 55 0.62 4.70 -1.31
C LEU A 55 -0.24 5.97 -1.19
N GLY A 56 -0.63 6.58 -2.31
CA GLY A 56 -1.49 7.77 -2.36
C GLY A 56 -2.89 7.51 -1.81
N TRP A 57 -3.48 6.34 -2.10
CA TRP A 57 -4.79 5.94 -1.58
C TRP A 57 -4.81 5.80 -0.05
N MET A 58 -3.68 5.43 0.56
CA MET A 58 -3.55 5.32 2.02
C MET A 58 -3.58 6.70 2.69
N ARG A 59 -2.99 7.73 2.06
CA ARG A 59 -2.97 9.11 2.58
C ARG A 59 -4.38 9.72 2.70
N LEU A 60 -5.34 9.22 1.92
CA LEU A 60 -6.71 9.74 1.81
C LEU A 60 -7.72 9.12 2.78
N ARG A 61 -7.32 8.17 3.65
CA ARG A 61 -8.19 7.60 4.68
C ARG A 61 -7.82 8.13 6.06
N PRO A 62 -8.56 9.10 6.62
CA PRO A 62 -8.50 9.40 8.04
C PRO A 62 -8.86 8.14 8.83
N GLN A 63 -8.01 7.72 9.78
CA GLN A 63 -8.34 6.67 10.75
C GLN A 63 -9.45 7.18 11.69
N ALA A 64 -10.70 6.99 11.28
CA ALA A 64 -11.85 7.13 12.15
C ALA A 64 -12.12 5.76 12.77
N ASP A 65 -11.36 5.34 13.79
CA ASP A 65 -11.65 4.07 14.46
C ASP A 65 -11.16 3.97 15.91
N HIS A 66 -11.18 5.10 16.63
CA HIS A 66 -10.88 5.14 18.06
C HIS A 66 -12.01 5.74 18.91
N ALA A 67 -13.10 6.22 18.27
CA ALA A 67 -14.23 6.83 18.97
C ALA A 67 -15.24 5.78 19.46
N GLU A 68 -15.60 4.79 18.63
CA GLU A 68 -16.66 3.82 18.95
C GLU A 68 -16.28 2.86 20.09
N SER A 69 -14.99 2.48 20.19
CA SER A 69 -14.53 1.57 21.26
C SER A 69 -14.58 2.20 22.67
N ARG A 70 -14.53 3.54 22.78
CA ARG A 70 -14.64 4.26 24.06
C ARG A 70 -16.08 4.45 24.50
N GLU A 71 -17.00 4.73 23.56
CA GLU A 71 -18.43 4.81 23.88
C GLU A 71 -19.00 3.47 24.31
N GLN A 72 -18.60 2.36 23.66
CA GLN A 72 -19.13 1.04 23.98
C GLN A 72 -18.57 0.45 25.28
N SER A 73 -17.32 0.80 25.65
CA SER A 73 -16.75 0.48 26.97
C SER A 73 -17.36 1.33 28.10
N GLN A 74 -17.91 2.50 27.76
CA GLN A 74 -18.58 3.39 28.71
C GLN A 74 -20.09 3.10 28.82
N ALA A 75 -20.67 2.46 27.80
CA ALA A 75 -22.07 2.06 27.74
C ALA A 75 -22.41 0.77 28.52
N ILE A 76 -21.43 0.11 29.15
CA ILE A 76 -21.72 -0.92 30.16
C ILE A 76 -21.97 -0.19 31.49
N PRO A 77 -23.23 -0.04 31.93
CA PRO A 77 -23.51 0.57 33.22
C PRO A 77 -22.85 -0.28 34.31
N VAL A 78 -22.13 0.37 35.23
CA VAL A 78 -21.45 -0.26 36.38
C VAL A 78 -22.43 -1.09 37.22
N GLU A 79 -23.72 -0.78 37.10
CA GLU A 79 -24.86 -1.47 37.70
C GLU A 79 -24.99 -2.93 37.25
N ALA A 80 -24.63 -3.26 35.99
CA ALA A 80 -24.65 -4.63 35.48
C ALA A 80 -23.51 -5.51 36.03
N LEU A 81 -22.41 -4.90 36.48
CA LEU A 81 -21.31 -5.58 37.15
C LEU A 81 -21.64 -5.86 38.63
N ALA A 82 -22.46 -5.00 39.24
CA ALA A 82 -22.92 -5.16 40.62
C ALA A 82 -23.98 -6.28 40.77
N THR A 83 -24.78 -6.56 39.73
CA THR A 83 -25.82 -7.60 39.75
C THR A 83 -25.31 -9.01 39.49
N LEU A 84 -24.09 -9.19 38.97
CA LEU A 84 -23.51 -10.51 38.64
C LEU A 84 -22.80 -11.19 39.83
N HIS A 85 -22.62 -10.48 40.94
CA HIS A 85 -21.96 -10.97 42.16
C HIS A 85 -22.91 -11.29 43.32
N LEU A 86 -24.23 -11.34 43.06
CA LEU A 86 -25.30 -11.77 43.97
C LEU A 86 -25.95 -13.05 43.47
#